data_AF-A0A382FLF4-F1
#
_entry.id   AF-A0A382FLF4-F1
#
_cell.length_a   1.000
_cell.length_b   1.000
_cell.length_c   1.000
_cell.angle_alpha   90.00
_cell.angle_beta   90.00
_cell.angle_gamma   90.00
#
_symmetry.space_group_name_H-M   'P 1'
#
loop_
_entity.id
_entity.type
_entity.pdbx_description
1 polymer ?
#
loop_
_entity_poly.entity_id
_entity_poly.type
_entity_poly.pdbx_seq_one_letter_code
_entity_poly.pdbx_strand_id
1 'polypeptide(L)'
;MYQLLQDLPKKYNVMALVRMEKVRASQLLPLRKKFRNEVEIISIKDKIAKKVFEKLDIPHIKKMGEKLTGQCLLMFTNMSPFKLNVLLGKN
;
A
#
# COMPACT_ATOMS: atom_id res chain seq x y z
N MET A 1 5.16 0.88 -14.48
CA MET A 1 5.07 0.56 -13.03
C MET A 1 6.04 1.37 -12.17
N TYR A 2 7.31 1.51 -12.55
CA TYR A 2 8.30 2.22 -11.72
C TYR A 2 7.99 3.72 -11.54
N GLN A 3 7.52 4.39 -12.60
CA GLN A 3 7.05 5.80 -12.54
C GLN A 3 5.78 5.96 -11.69
N LEU A 4 4.75 5.13 -11.93
CA LEU A 4 3.53 5.09 -11.10
C LEU A 4 3.86 5.02 -9.60
N LEU A 5 4.83 4.18 -9.22
CA LEU A 5 5.27 4.06 -7.83
C LEU A 5 6.00 5.29 -7.26
N GLN A 6 6.58 6.14 -8.11
CA GLN A 6 7.19 7.40 -7.69
C GLN A 6 6.15 8.51 -7.55
N ASP A 7 5.07 8.44 -8.32
CA ASP A 7 4.02 9.46 -8.34
C ASP A 7 2.99 9.28 -7.21
N LEU A 8 2.67 8.03 -6.87
CA LEU A 8 1.66 7.72 -5.84
C LEU A 8 2.00 8.19 -4.43
N PRO A 9 3.25 8.06 -3.95
CA PRO A 9 3.65 8.61 -2.65
C PRO A 9 3.57 10.13 -2.59
N LYS A 10 3.62 10.81 -3.75
CA LYS A 10 3.49 12.28 -3.84
C LYS A 10 2.04 12.73 -3.90
N LYS A 11 1.17 11.91 -4.51
CA LYS A 11 -0.25 12.21 -4.71
C LYS A 11 -1.10 11.94 -3.47
N TYR A 12 -0.68 10.99 -2.62
CA TYR A 12 -1.47 10.53 -1.48
C TYR A 12 -0.79 10.83 -0.15
N ASN A 13 -1.57 11.34 0.80
CA ASN A 13 -1.05 11.73 2.12
C ASN A 13 -0.75 10.52 3.02
N VAL A 14 -1.43 9.38 2.81
CA VAL A 14 -1.30 8.19 3.64
C VAL A 14 -0.95 6.98 2.79
N MET A 15 0.13 6.32 3.19
CA MET A 15 0.57 5.03 2.65
C MET A 15 0.41 3.96 3.73
N ALA A 16 -0.31 2.88 3.42
CA ALA A 16 -0.47 1.73 4.29
C ALA A 16 0.18 0.50 3.67
N LEU A 17 0.93 -0.24 4.49
CA LEU A 17 1.50 -1.54 4.16
C LEU A 17 0.62 -2.61 4.78
N VAL A 18 0.02 -3.44 3.93
CA VAL A 18 -0.89 -4.51 4.33
C VAL A 18 -0.24 -5.85 4.00
N ARG A 19 -0.15 -6.73 5.00
CA ARG A 19 0.27 -8.12 4.79
C ARG A 19 -0.90 -8.92 4.23
N MET A 20 -0.63 -9.63 3.15
CA MET A 20 -1.61 -10.42 2.41
C MET A 20 -1.61 -11.90 2.79
N GLU A 21 -0.89 -12.26 3.84
CA GLU A 21 -0.79 -13.64 4.33
C GLU A 21 -2.20 -14.18 4.63
N LYS A 22 -2.55 -15.30 3.99
CA LYS A 22 -3.86 -16.00 4.08
C LYS A 22 -5.06 -15.27 3.48
N VAL A 23 -4.88 -14.18 2.73
CA VAL A 23 -5.99 -13.50 2.04
C VAL A 23 -6.25 -14.16 0.68
N ARG A 24 -7.48 -14.65 0.47
CA ARG A 24 -7.87 -15.27 -0.80
C ARG A 24 -8.14 -14.22 -1.87
N ALA A 25 -7.82 -14.55 -3.13
CA ALA A 25 -8.10 -13.67 -4.27
C ALA A 25 -9.59 -13.30 -4.38
N SER A 26 -10.49 -14.19 -3.96
CA SER A 26 -11.94 -13.96 -3.90
C SER A 26 -12.35 -12.84 -2.95
N GLN A 27 -11.57 -12.59 -1.89
CA GLN A 27 -11.81 -11.49 -0.94
C GLN A 27 -11.23 -10.16 -1.47
N LEU A 28 -10.17 -10.24 -2.28
CA LEU A 28 -9.50 -9.07 -2.83
C LEU A 28 -10.37 -8.29 -3.82
N LEU A 29 -11.12 -8.99 -4.66
CA LEU A 29 -11.92 -8.38 -5.72
C LEU A 29 -13.07 -7.52 -5.16
N PRO A 30 -13.86 -7.97 -4.16
CA PRO A 30 -14.82 -7.13 -3.46
C PRO A 30 -14.19 -5.91 -2.80
N LEU A 31 -13.04 -6.06 -2.14
CA LEU A 31 -12.34 -4.94 -1.52
C LEU A 31 -11.94 -3.89 -2.57
N ARG A 32 -11.37 -4.32 -3.71
CA ARG A 32 -11.06 -3.43 -4.83
C ARG A 32 -12.28 -2.73 -5.41
N LYS A 33 -13.45 -3.37 -5.42
CA LYS A 33 -14.70 -2.74 -5.89
C LYS A 33 -15.20 -1.70 -4.89
N LYS A 34 -15.20 -2.02 -3.58
CA LYS A 34 -15.62 -1.10 -2.52
C LYS A 34 -14.74 0.15 -2.46
N PHE A 35 -13.43 -0.03 -2.59
CA PHE A 35 -12.46 1.04 -2.39
C PHE A 35 -12.01 1.76 -3.67
N ARG A 36 -12.63 1.50 -4.82
CA ARG A 36 -12.18 1.97 -6.14
C ARG A 36 -11.90 3.48 -6.22
N ASN A 37 -12.66 4.30 -5.49
CA ASN A 37 -12.56 5.76 -5.55
C ASN A 37 -11.77 6.38 -4.37
N GLU A 38 -11.55 5.61 -3.31
CA GLU A 38 -10.98 6.11 -2.05
C GLU A 38 -9.57 5.57 -1.77
N VAL A 39 -9.27 4.36 -2.25
CA VAL A 39 -8.01 3.66 -2.01
C VAL A 39 -7.46 3.10 -3.31
N GLU A 40 -6.28 3.56 -3.68
CA GLU A 40 -5.50 2.91 -4.74
C GLU A 40 -4.72 1.74 -4.14
N ILE A 41 -5.06 0.53 -4.61
CA ILE A 41 -4.49 -0.72 -4.15
C ILE A 41 -3.48 -1.24 -5.18
N ILE A 42 -2.22 -1.41 -4.78
CA ILE A 42 -1.17 -1.90 -5.67
C ILE A 42 -0.37 -3.03 -5.01
N SER A 43 -0.18 -4.11 -5.77
CA SER A 43 0.68 -5.23 -5.40
C SER A 43 1.99 -5.13 -6.19
N ILE A 44 3.12 -5.11 -5.49
CA ILE A 44 4.46 -4.97 -6.08
C ILE A 44 5.41 -5.93 -5.37
N LYS A 45 6.39 -6.43 -6.12
CA LYS A 45 7.47 -7.27 -5.59
C LYS A 45 8.40 -6.46 -4.67
N ASP A 46 8.75 -7.03 -3.54
CA ASP A 46 9.55 -6.40 -2.48
C ASP A 46 10.82 -5.71 -2.99
N LYS A 47 11.59 -6.38 -3.86
CA LYS A 47 12.84 -5.83 -4.42
C LYS A 47 12.60 -4.55 -5.25
N ILE A 48 11.48 -4.47 -5.96
CA ILE A 48 11.14 -3.30 -6.77
C ILE A 48 10.71 -2.16 -5.86
N ALA A 49 9.86 -2.45 -4.87
CA ALA A 49 9.39 -1.46 -3.91
C ALA A 49 10.57 -0.86 -3.10
N LYS A 50 11.50 -1.69 -2.60
CA LYS A 50 12.71 -1.23 -1.90
C LYS A 50 13.54 -0.26 -2.73
N LYS A 51 13.82 -0.60 -4.00
CA LYS A 51 14.57 0.29 -4.91
C LYS A 51 13.85 1.62 -5.18
N VAL A 52 12.52 1.64 -5.21
CA VAL A 52 11.76 2.89 -5.39
C VAL A 52 11.79 3.72 -4.11
N PHE A 53 11.64 3.08 -2.96
CA PHE A 53 11.70 3.71 -1.64
C PHE A 53 13.08 4.27 -1.29
N GLU A 54 14.16 3.67 -1.80
CA GLU A 54 15.52 4.23 -1.69
C GLU A 54 15.71 5.52 -2.50
N LYS A 55 14.99 5.66 -3.63
CA LYS A 55 15.05 6.84 -4.49
C LYS A 55 14.10 7.95 -4.05
N LEU A 56 13.10 7.65 -3.23
CA LEU A 56 12.14 8.61 -2.70
C LEU A 56 12.71 9.22 -1.42
N ASP A 57 13.04 10.51 -1.48
CA ASP A 57 13.64 11.26 -0.37
C ASP A 57 12.56 11.72 0.65
N ILE A 58 11.68 10.80 1.04
CA ILE A 58 10.63 11.04 2.02
C ILE A 58 11.11 10.49 3.37
N PRO A 59 11.08 11.30 4.45
CA PRO A 59 11.50 10.85 5.76
C PRO A 59 10.70 9.62 6.20
N HIS A 60 11.36 8.67 6.86
CA HIS A 60 10.81 7.40 7.38
C HIS A 60 10.44 6.30 6.35
N ILE A 61 10.53 6.55 5.04
CA ILE A 61 10.26 5.50 4.03
C ILE A 61 11.24 4.32 4.09
N LYS A 62 12.52 4.56 4.43
CA LYS A 62 13.54 3.50 4.57
C LYS A 62 13.14 2.44 5.61
N LYS A 63 12.59 2.87 6.77
CA LYS A 63 12.08 1.96 7.82
C LYS A 63 10.87 1.16 7.37
N MET A 64 10.07 1.70 6.43
CA MET A 64 8.96 0.98 5.81
C MET A 64 9.45 -0.06 4.80
N GLY A 65 10.51 0.26 4.06
CA GLY A 65 11.17 -0.66 3.13
C GLY A 65 11.65 -1.95 3.80
N GLU A 66 12.15 -1.87 5.03
CA GLU A 66 12.56 -3.03 5.83
C GLU A 66 11.39 -3.94 6.22
N LYS A 67 10.19 -3.38 6.41
CA LYS A 67 8.98 -4.12 6.78
C LYS A 67 8.28 -4.80 5.59
N LEU A 68 8.72 -4.53 4.35
CA LEU A 68 8.28 -5.24 3.14
C LEU A 68 8.94 -6.62 3.07
N THR A 69 8.40 -7.54 3.87
CA THR A 69 8.82 -8.94 3.87
C THR A 69 7.62 -9.84 3.60
N GLY A 70 7.66 -10.57 2.49
CA GLY A 70 6.65 -11.57 2.12
C GLY A 70 5.59 -11.03 1.16
N GLN A 71 4.37 -11.57 1.22
CA GLN A 71 3.27 -11.10 0.36
C GLN A 71 2.70 -9.80 0.93
N CYS A 72 3.15 -8.67 0.39
CA CYS A 72 2.70 -7.34 0.81
C CYS A 72 1.89 -6.63 -0.29
N LEU A 73 0.98 -5.77 0.16
CA LEU A 73 0.16 -4.89 -0.65
C LEU A 73 0.34 -3.47 -0.14
N LEU A 74 0.47 -2.53 -1.08
CA LEU A 74 0.49 -1.11 -0.77
C LEU A 74 -0.89 -0.51 -1.04
N MET A 75 -1.40 0.22 -0.06
CA MET A 75 -2.64 0.98 -0.17
C MET A 75 -2.31 2.46 -0.04
N PHE A 76 -2.77 3.26 -0.99
CA PHE A 76 -2.59 4.71 -1.01
C PHE A 76 -3.95 5.38 -0.84
N THR A 77 -4.06 6.27 0.15
CA THR A 77 -5.31 6.96 0.47
C THR A 77 -5.06 8.39 0.92
N ASN A 78 -6.08 9.23 0.78
CA ASN A 78 -6.14 10.54 1.45
C ASN A 78 -6.95 10.50 2.75
N MET A 79 -7.41 9.31 3.15
CA MET A 79 -8.18 9.12 4.37
C MET A 79 -7.25 9.06 5.59
N SER A 80 -7.81 9.34 6.77
CA SER A 80 -7.07 9.19 8.04
C SER A 80 -6.60 7.74 8.24
N PRO A 81 -5.34 7.51 8.70
CA PRO A 81 -4.81 6.18 8.96
C PRO A 81 -5.64 5.37 9.97
N PHE A 82 -6.26 6.05 10.95
CA PHE A 82 -7.11 5.40 11.94
C PHE A 82 -8.40 4.85 11.34
N LYS A 83 -9.04 5.64 10.47
CA LYS A 83 -10.23 5.20 9.74
C LYS A 83 -9.90 3.99 8.86
N LEU A 84 -8.77 4.03 8.17
CA LEU A 84 -8.29 2.93 7.34
C LEU A 84 -8.08 1.64 8.17
N ASN A 85 -7.44 1.75 9.34
CA ASN A 85 -7.21 0.59 10.21
C ASN A 85 -8.54 -0.02 10.72
N VAL A 86 -9.50 0.83 11.11
CA VAL A 86 -10.83 0.37 11.56
C VAL A 86 -11.61 -0.28 10.41
N LEU A 87 -11.49 0.24 9.19
CA LEU A 87 -12.16 -0.33 8.01
C LEU A 87 -11.57 -1.69 7.61
N LEU A 88 -10.26 -1.86 7.76
CA LEU A 88 -9.59 -3.15 7.54
C LEU A 88 -9.89 -4.16 8.64
N GLY A 89 -10.01 -3.74 9.90
CA GLY A 89 -10.31 -4.65 11.01
C GLY A 89 -11.77 -5.13 11.08
N LYS A 90 -12.69 -4.48 10.36
CA LYS A 90 -14.11 -4.85 10.33
C LYS A 90 -14.49 -5.86 9.25
N ASN A 91 -13.58 -6.20 8.33
CA ASN A 91 -13.83 -7.12 7.20
C ASN A 91 -12.78 -8.25 7.18
#